data_AF-A0AAC9QST1-F1
#
_entry.id   AF-A0AAC9QST1-F1
#
_cell.length_a   1.000
_cell.length_b   1.000
_cell.length_c   1.000
_cell.angle_alpha   90.00
_cell.angle_beta   90.00
_cell.angle_gamma   90.00
#
_symmetry.space_group_name_H-M   'P 1'
#
loop_
_entity.id
_entity.type
_entity.pdbx_description
1 polymer ?
#
loop_
_entity_poly.entity_id
_entity_poly.type
_entity_poly.pdbx_seq_one_letter_code
_entity_poly.pdbx_strand_id
1 'polypeptide(L)'
;MEERLLLELSHYPGFGDLDEPLQKCLIEDAIAEVKSYVNCPAKTELPMEMKAVVKEIALIRFNKMGAEGIAATSQSGVSENYIEDLPAGLRRQLRRIRKLPR
;
A
#
# COMPACT_ATOMS: atom_id res chain seq x y z
N MET A 1 -9.74 -9.93 0.04
CA MET A 1 -9.56 -8.45 0.04
C MET A 1 -8.96 -7.98 -1.27
N GLU A 2 -7.92 -8.66 -1.75
CA GLU A 2 -7.19 -8.37 -2.99
C GLU A 2 -8.08 -8.21 -4.23
N GLU A 3 -8.97 -9.16 -4.54
CA GLU A 3 -9.86 -9.05 -5.71
C GLU A 3 -10.71 -7.77 -5.71
N ARG A 4 -11.19 -7.36 -4.52
CA ARG A 4 -11.97 -6.12 -4.34
C ARG A 4 -11.11 -4.87 -4.44
N LEU A 5 -9.81 -4.97 -4.16
CA LEU A 5 -8.86 -3.86 -4.35
C LEU A 5 -8.48 -3.75 -5.82
N LEU A 6 -8.22 -4.86 -6.48
CA LEU A 6 -7.92 -4.94 -7.91
C LEU A 6 -9.06 -4.33 -8.74
N LEU A 7 -10.31 -4.73 -8.47
CA LEU A 7 -11.48 -4.16 -9.15
C LEU A 7 -11.63 -2.65 -8.90
N GLU A 8 -11.40 -2.18 -7.68
CA GLU A 8 -11.55 -0.75 -7.38
C GLU A 8 -10.41 0.11 -7.93
N LEU A 9 -9.19 -0.42 -7.94
CA LEU A 9 -8.00 0.28 -8.42
C LEU A 9 -7.91 0.27 -9.95
N SER A 10 -8.44 -0.76 -10.63
CA SER A 10 -8.49 -0.79 -12.10
C SER A 10 -9.36 0.33 -12.69
N HIS A 11 -10.33 0.84 -11.94
CA HIS A 11 -11.11 2.02 -12.32
C HIS A 11 -10.38 3.35 -12.08
N TYR A 12 -9.21 3.34 -11.42
CA TYR A 12 -8.46 4.55 -11.12
C TYR A 12 -7.67 5.00 -12.37
N PRO A 13 -7.70 6.30 -12.73
CA PRO A 13 -6.99 6.80 -13.91
C PRO A 13 -5.50 6.46 -13.86
N GLY A 14 -4.95 5.89 -14.94
CA GLY A 14 -3.55 5.48 -15.05
C GLY A 14 -3.22 4.13 -14.39
N PHE A 15 -3.93 3.74 -13.33
CA PHE A 15 -3.67 2.46 -12.66
C PHE A 15 -4.20 1.27 -13.47
N GLY A 16 -5.39 1.44 -14.09
CA GLY A 16 -5.99 0.42 -14.96
C GLY A 16 -5.20 0.15 -16.24
N ASP A 17 -4.31 1.07 -16.63
CA ASP A 17 -3.46 0.95 -17.81
C ASP A 17 -2.21 0.08 -17.56
N LEU A 18 -1.94 -0.26 -16.30
CA LEU A 18 -0.87 -1.19 -15.93
C LEU A 18 -1.23 -2.63 -16.27
N ASP A 19 -0.21 -3.46 -16.55
CA ASP A 19 -0.41 -4.91 -16.69
C ASP A 19 -0.99 -5.51 -15.41
N GLU A 20 -1.95 -6.43 -15.54
CA GLU A 20 -2.61 -7.09 -14.40
C GLU A 20 -1.63 -7.71 -13.38
N PRO A 21 -0.51 -8.36 -13.77
CA PRO A 21 0.49 -8.84 -12.83
C PRO A 21 1.13 -7.72 -12.00
N LEU A 22 1.38 -6.56 -12.61
CA LEU A 22 1.96 -5.41 -11.93
C LEU A 22 0.97 -4.79 -10.94
N GLN A 23 -0.31 -4.70 -11.31
CA GLN A 23 -1.38 -4.27 -10.41
C GLN A 23 -1.45 -5.17 -9.17
N LYS A 24 -1.37 -6.49 -9.36
CA LYS A 24 -1.35 -7.47 -8.26
C LYS A 24 -0.13 -7.30 -7.36
N CYS A 25 1.07 -7.19 -7.93
CA CYS A 25 2.30 -6.94 -7.15
C CYS A 25 2.19 -5.69 -6.28
N LEU A 26 1.67 -4.57 -6.83
CA LEU A 26 1.51 -3.32 -6.07
C LEU A 26 0.54 -3.47 -4.88
N ILE A 27 -0.55 -4.23 -5.07
CA ILE A 27 -1.53 -4.50 -4.01
C ILE A 27 -0.93 -5.43 -2.94
N GLU A 28 -0.23 -6.48 -3.36
CA GLU A 28 0.43 -7.44 -2.47
C GLU A 28 1.49 -6.76 -1.60
N ASP A 29 2.31 -5.90 -2.21
CA ASP A 29 3.32 -5.11 -1.50
C ASP A 29 2.67 -4.17 -0.47
N ALA A 30 1.60 -3.47 -0.85
CA ALA A 30 0.85 -2.60 0.05
C ALA A 30 0.24 -3.39 1.24
N ILE A 31 -0.27 -4.60 1.01
CA ILE A 31 -0.78 -5.48 2.07
C ILE A 31 0.36 -5.92 2.99
N ALA A 32 1.50 -6.33 2.43
CA ALA A 32 2.66 -6.77 3.19
C ALA A 32 3.20 -5.67 4.10
N GLU A 33 3.24 -4.44 3.59
CA GLU A 33 3.67 -3.26 4.33
C GLU A 33 2.74 -2.96 5.51
N VAL A 34 1.42 -2.99 5.29
CA VAL A 34 0.46 -2.80 6.38
C VAL A 34 0.57 -3.92 7.41
N LYS A 35 0.67 -5.19 6.99
CA LYS A 35 0.84 -6.33 7.89
C LYS A 35 2.09 -6.19 8.75
N SER A 36 3.20 -5.80 8.12
CA SER A 36 4.48 -5.52 8.81
C SER A 36 4.28 -4.47 9.89
N TYR A 37 3.64 -3.34 9.55
CA TYR A 37 3.44 -2.23 10.49
C TYR A 37 2.52 -2.56 11.67
N VAL A 38 1.42 -3.29 11.42
CA VAL A 38 0.49 -3.67 12.50
C VAL A 38 0.97 -4.86 13.33
N ASN A 39 2.17 -5.40 13.03
CA ASN A 39 2.70 -6.65 13.59
C ASN A 39 1.72 -7.81 13.44
N CYS A 40 1.04 -7.88 12.28
CA CYS A 40 0.13 -8.97 11.98
C CYS A 40 0.93 -10.16 11.43
N PRO A 41 0.74 -11.39 11.95
CA PRO A 41 1.39 -12.56 11.38
C PRO A 41 1.05 -12.69 9.89
N ALA A 42 2.02 -13.14 9.08
CA ALA A 42 1.85 -13.25 7.63
C ALA A 42 0.60 -14.08 7.22
N LYS A 43 0.30 -15.12 8.00
CA LYS A 43 -0.84 -16.03 7.83
C LYS A 43 -2.19 -15.46 8.28
N THR A 44 -2.22 -14.28 8.91
CA THR A 44 -3.45 -13.64 9.38
C THR A 44 -3.97 -12.68 8.32
N GLU A 45 -5.25 -12.79 8.02
CA GLU A 45 -5.92 -11.87 7.10
C GLU A 45 -6.05 -10.47 7.73
N LEU A 46 -5.85 -9.46 6.89
CA LEU A 46 -6.00 -8.07 7.30
C LEU A 46 -7.50 -7.74 7.41
N PRO A 47 -7.98 -7.10 8.49
CA PRO A 47 -9.38 -6.72 8.61
C PRO A 47 -9.84 -5.83 7.44
N MET A 48 -11.08 -5.98 7.00
CA MET A 48 -11.62 -5.21 5.88
C MET A 48 -11.60 -3.69 6.11
N GLU A 49 -11.58 -3.25 7.36
CA GLU A 49 -11.38 -1.85 7.77
C GLU A 49 -10.09 -1.24 7.24
N MET A 50 -9.05 -2.04 7.01
CA MET A 50 -7.75 -1.59 6.50
C MET A 50 -7.70 -1.48 4.97
N LYS A 51 -8.78 -1.83 4.26
CA LYS A 51 -8.83 -1.73 2.80
C LYS A 51 -8.47 -0.34 2.30
N ALA A 52 -9.00 0.70 2.95
CA ALA A 52 -8.73 2.09 2.57
C ALA A 52 -7.24 2.45 2.71
N VAL A 53 -6.59 1.94 3.75
CA VAL A 53 -5.16 2.12 3.99
C VAL A 53 -4.33 1.46 2.89
N VAL A 54 -4.61 0.19 2.60
CA VAL A 54 -3.90 -0.58 1.57
C VAL A 54 -4.07 0.09 0.19
N LYS A 55 -5.29 0.54 -0.12
CA LYS A 55 -5.60 1.25 -1.36
C LYS A 55 -4.75 2.51 -1.52
N GLU A 56 -4.66 3.31 -0.45
CA GLU A 56 -3.90 4.55 -0.47
C GLU A 56 -2.40 4.30 -0.64
N ILE A 57 -1.83 3.30 0.05
CA ILE A 57 -0.42 2.89 -0.12
C ILE A 57 -0.16 2.47 -1.58
N ALA A 58 -1.03 1.64 -2.16
CA ALA A 58 -0.88 1.20 -3.55
C ALA A 58 -0.90 2.37 -4.54
N LEU A 59 -1.75 3.38 -4.31
CA LEU A 59 -1.82 4.59 -5.14
C LEU A 59 -0.57 5.48 -4.98
N ILE A 60 -0.08 5.68 -3.75
CA ILE A 60 1.16 6.43 -3.49
C ILE A 60 2.33 5.78 -4.23
N ARG A 61 2.42 4.45 -4.17
CA ARG A 61 3.45 3.65 -4.81
C ARG A 61 3.37 3.75 -6.34
N PHE A 62 2.17 3.65 -6.90
CA PHE A 62 1.92 3.87 -8.32
C PHE A 62 2.34 5.28 -8.77
N ASN A 63 1.94 6.31 -8.02
CA ASN A 63 2.28 7.69 -8.35
C ASN A 63 3.79 7.94 -8.30
N LYS A 64 4.50 7.32 -7.35
CA LYS A 64 5.96 7.42 -7.25
C LYS A 64 6.67 6.68 -8.38
N MET A 65 6.22 5.47 -8.74
CA MET A 65 6.74 4.71 -9.88
C MET A 65 6.65 5.50 -11.20
N GLY A 66 5.56 6.25 -11.41
CA GLY A 66 5.44 7.14 -12.57
C GLY A 66 6.30 8.41 -12.51
N ALA A 67 6.70 8.85 -11.32
CA ALA A 67 7.46 10.08 -11.08
C ALA A 67 8.99 9.88 -11.04
N GLU A 68 9.48 8.64 -10.95
CA GLU A 68 10.92 8.30 -10.91
C GLU A 68 11.71 8.81 -12.12
N GLY A 69 11.06 8.99 -13.29
CA GLY A 69 11.68 9.58 -14.47
C GLY A 69 11.92 11.10 -14.38
N ILE A 70 11.21 11.81 -13.49
CA ILE A 70 11.30 13.28 -13.31
C ILE A 70 12.13 13.61 -12.06
N ALA A 71 12.06 12.77 -11.03
CA ALA A 71 12.74 12.95 -9.75
C ALA A 71 13.92 11.97 -9.59
N ALA A 72 14.74 11.80 -10.63
CA ALA A 72 15.94 10.97 -10.60
C ALA A 72 16.99 11.56 -9.64
N THR A 73 16.82 11.36 -8.34
CA THR A 73 17.83 11.59 -7.31
C THR A 73 17.74 10.49 -6.26
N SER A 74 18.55 9.46 -6.51
CA SER A 74 19.19 8.58 -5.53
C SER A 74 18.44 8.26 -4.23
N GLN A 75 17.54 7.27 -4.27
CA GLN A 75 17.12 6.54 -3.06
C GLN A 75 17.24 5.02 -3.25
N SER A 76 18.32 4.61 -3.93
CA SER A 76 18.70 3.21 -4.07
C SER A 76 19.26 2.69 -2.73
N GLY A 77 18.38 2.16 -1.87
CA GLY A 77 18.81 1.38 -0.70
C GLY A 77 17.96 1.50 0.57
N VAL A 78 16.95 2.37 0.61
CA VAL A 78 16.04 2.46 1.77
C VAL A 78 14.79 1.65 1.45
N SER A 79 14.42 0.70 2.31
CA SER A 79 13.10 0.07 2.24
C SER A 79 12.03 1.16 2.27
N GLU A 80 11.43 1.45 1.13
CA GLU A 80 10.44 2.52 1.04
C GLU A 80 9.21 2.12 1.85
N ASN A 81 8.89 2.93 2.86
CA ASN A 81 7.73 2.79 3.72
C ASN A 81 6.83 3.99 3.46
N TYR A 82 5.72 3.78 2.77
CA TYR A 82 4.74 4.79 2.37
C TYR A 82 3.70 5.05 3.47
N ILE A 83 3.78 4.36 4.61
CA ILE A 83 2.90 4.62 5.76
C ILE A 83 3.00 6.05 6.28
N GLU A 84 4.19 6.67 6.20
CA GLU A 84 4.39 8.06 6.62
C GLU A 84 3.74 9.06 5.65
N ASP A 85 3.61 8.68 4.38
CA ASP A 85 2.96 9.47 3.32
C ASP A 85 1.41 9.42 3.42
N LEU A 86 0.87 8.56 4.29
CA LEU A 86 -0.58 8.42 4.45
C LEU A 86 -1.24 9.66 5.10
N PRO A 87 -2.48 10.01 4.70
CA PRO A 87 -3.30 10.98 5.40
C PRO A 87 -3.43 10.69 6.90
N ALA A 88 -3.48 11.74 7.73
CA ALA A 88 -3.51 11.62 9.19
C ALA A 88 -4.67 10.74 9.72
N GLY A 89 -5.82 10.75 9.04
CA GLY A 89 -6.97 9.91 9.37
C GLY A 89 -6.70 8.41 9.22
N LEU A 90 -6.07 8.01 8.11
CA LEU A 90 -5.69 6.63 7.84
C LEU A 90 -4.55 6.16 8.75
N ARG A 91 -3.56 7.03 9.02
CA ARG A 91 -2.50 6.75 10.00
C ARG A 91 -3.08 6.49 11.39
N ARG A 92 -4.12 7.23 11.80
CA ARG A 92 -4.81 7.00 13.08
C ARG A 92 -5.52 5.64 13.12
N GLN A 93 -6.16 5.22 12.03
CA GLN A 93 -6.79 3.90 11.93
C GLN A 93 -5.76 2.77 12.03
N LEU A 94 -4.63 2.89 11.34
CA LEU A 94 -3.49 1.97 11.43
C LEU A 94 -2.99 1.82 12.87
N ARG A 95 -2.75 2.95 13.54
CA ARG A 95 -2.26 2.97 14.94
C ARG A 95 -3.23 2.32 15.92
N ARG A 96 -4.55 2.40 15.67
CA ARG A 96 -5.57 1.77 16.51
C ARG A 96 -5.51 0.25 16.47
N ILE A 97 -5.18 -0.33 15.31
CA ILE A 97 -5.17 -1.78 15.12
C ILE A 97 -3.80 -2.39 15.43
N ARG A 98 -2.73 -1.59 15.33
CA ARG A 98 -1.37 -2.03 15.60
C ARG A 98 -1.25 -2.69 16.97
N LYS A 99 -0.89 -3.97 16.99
CA LYS A 99 -0.54 -4.69 18.22
C LYS A 99 0.90 -4.38 18.57
N LEU A 100 1.11 -3.65 19.65
CA LEU A 100 2.44 -3.47 20.20
C LEU A 100 2.90 -4.82 20.79
N PRO A 101 4.12 -5.29 20.50
CA PRO A 101 4.68 -6.42 21.22
C PRO A 101 4.66 -6.10 22.72
N ARG A 102 4.16 -7.05 23.53
CA ARG A 102 4.17 -6.96 24.98
C ARG A 102 5.54 -7.25 25.53
#